data_AF-A0A9R1JQU3-F1
#
_entry.id   AF-A0A9R1JQU3-F1
#
_cell.length_a   1.000
_cell.length_b   1.000
_cell.length_c   1.000
_cell.angle_alpha   90.00
_cell.angle_beta   90.00
_cell.angle_gamma   90.00
#
_symmetry.space_group_name_H-M   'P 1'
#
loop_
_entity.id
_entity.type
_entity.pdbx_description
1 polymer ?
#
loop_
_entity_poly.entity_id
_entity_poly.type
_entity_poly.pdbx_seq_one_letter_code
_entity_poly.pdbx_strand_id
1 'polypeptide(L)'
;MALGQLIACMFLLLAVAVAAGQSPVQPQDLVGRIQASCSNTLNEVPDECAHQFIGAILSGRTVETNPITSHCCIKLACVREWSCKDLLRGVCLPPEVGQCPPPVVEPVSAVGRHHD
;
A
#
# COMPACT_ATOMS: atom_id res chain seq x y z
N MET A 1 -15.60 -52.81 -5.02
CA MET A 1 -14.34 -52.20 -5.47
C MET A 1 -14.48 -50.74 -5.95
N ALA A 2 -15.70 -50.18 -6.11
CA ALA A 2 -15.89 -48.82 -6.62
C ALA A 2 -15.81 -47.70 -5.55
N LEU A 3 -16.13 -47.98 -4.28
CA LEU A 3 -16.18 -46.96 -3.22
C LEU A 3 -14.78 -46.44 -2.82
N GLY A 4 -13.78 -47.33 -2.78
CA GLY A 4 -12.40 -46.96 -2.43
C GLY A 4 -11.73 -46.09 -3.49
N GLN A 5 -12.07 -46.25 -4.77
CA GLN A 5 -11.55 -45.43 -5.86
C GLN A 5 -12.10 -44.01 -5.84
N LEU A 6 -13.38 -43.84 -5.48
CA LEU A 6 -14.00 -42.51 -5.33
C LEU A 6 -13.38 -41.72 -4.18
N ILE A 7 -13.11 -42.39 -3.06
CA ILE A 7 -12.46 -41.79 -1.90
C ILE A 7 -11.04 -41.35 -2.25
N ALA A 8 -10.26 -42.22 -2.92
CA ALA A 8 -8.90 -41.90 -3.36
C ALA A 8 -8.87 -40.71 -4.34
N CYS A 9 -9.83 -40.63 -5.27
CA CYS A 9 -9.93 -39.50 -6.20
C CYS A 9 -10.25 -38.19 -5.48
N MET A 10 -11.17 -38.19 -4.50
CA MET A 10 -11.48 -36.97 -3.73
C MET A 10 -10.27 -36.48 -2.91
N PHE A 11 -9.51 -37.39 -2.30
CA PHE A 11 -8.28 -37.03 -1.58
C PHE A 11 -7.19 -36.50 -2.50
N LEU A 12 -7.03 -37.07 -3.70
CA LEU A 12 -6.12 -36.55 -4.72
C LEU A 12 -6.52 -35.15 -5.19
N LEU A 13 -7.81 -34.90 -5.41
CA LEU A 13 -8.31 -33.57 -5.80
C LEU A 13 -8.09 -32.53 -4.69
N LEU A 14 -8.32 -32.90 -3.42
CA LEU A 14 -7.98 -32.02 -2.29
C LEU A 14 -6.48 -31.75 -2.21
N ALA A 15 -5.63 -32.75 -2.41
CA ALA A 15 -4.19 -32.59 -2.35
C ALA A 15 -3.65 -31.66 -3.46
N VAL A 16 -4.20 -31.74 -4.68
CA VAL A 16 -3.84 -30.85 -5.79
C VAL A 16 -4.29 -29.41 -5.51
N ALA A 17 -5.46 -29.21 -4.91
CA ALA A 17 -5.93 -27.87 -4.52
C ALA A 17 -5.03 -27.25 -3.43
N VAL A 18 -4.53 -28.05 -2.49
CA VAL A 18 -3.62 -27.59 -1.42
C VAL A 18 -2.20 -27.34 -1.95
N ALA A 19 -1.72 -28.16 -2.90
CA ALA A 19 -0.39 -27.98 -3.50
C ALA A 19 -0.32 -26.77 -4.46
N ALA A 20 -1.45 -26.39 -5.07
CA ALA A 20 -1.60 -25.12 -5.77
C ALA A 20 -1.84 -23.93 -4.82
N GLY A 21 -1.88 -24.19 -3.51
CA GLY A 21 -2.14 -23.24 -2.43
C GLY A 21 -1.02 -22.22 -2.25
N GLN A 22 -0.92 -21.28 -3.18
CA GLN A 22 -0.75 -19.91 -2.75
C GLN A 22 -2.03 -19.59 -1.96
N SER A 23 -1.95 -19.68 -0.63
CA SER A 23 -3.04 -19.27 0.25
C SER A 23 -3.52 -17.90 -0.24
N PRO A 24 -4.81 -17.72 -0.60
CA PRO A 24 -5.29 -16.43 -1.05
C PRO A 24 -4.98 -15.44 0.07
N VAL A 25 -4.03 -14.53 -0.18
CA VAL A 25 -3.67 -13.49 0.78
C VAL A 25 -4.97 -12.79 1.12
N GLN A 26 -5.44 -12.98 2.36
CA GLN A 26 -6.71 -12.42 2.75
C GLN A 26 -6.59 -10.90 2.61
N PRO A 27 -7.61 -10.21 2.08
CA PRO A 27 -7.57 -8.76 1.93
C PRO A 27 -7.19 -8.02 3.24
N GLN A 28 -7.57 -8.59 4.39
CA GLN A 28 -7.23 -8.10 5.73
C GLN A 28 -5.72 -8.13 6.02
N ASP A 29 -5.01 -9.20 5.64
CA ASP A 29 -3.54 -9.30 5.77
C ASP A 29 -2.84 -8.26 4.90
N LEU A 30 -3.40 -8.00 3.70
CA LEU A 30 -2.85 -7.02 2.79
C LEU A 30 -3.05 -5.58 3.31
N VAL A 31 -4.24 -5.25 3.83
CA VAL A 31 -4.47 -3.95 4.50
C VAL A 31 -3.54 -3.77 5.69
N GLY A 32 -3.41 -4.78 6.55
CA GLY A 32 -2.50 -4.73 7.70
C GLY A 32 -1.04 -4.49 7.29
N ARG A 33 -0.61 -5.14 6.20
CA ARG A 33 0.74 -4.95 5.64
C ARG A 33 0.94 -3.54 5.08
N ILE A 34 -0.04 -2.99 4.36
CA ILE A 34 0.00 -1.62 3.86
C ILE A 34 0.13 -0.66 5.04
N GLN A 35 -0.72 -0.82 6.07
CA GLN A 35 -0.70 0.07 7.23
C GLN A 35 0.61 -0.03 8.02
N ALA A 36 1.20 -1.22 8.15
CA ALA A 36 2.50 -1.41 8.79
C ALA A 36 3.67 -0.80 7.98
N SER A 37 3.58 -0.83 6.64
CA SER A 37 4.68 -0.42 5.75
C SER A 37 4.59 1.05 5.33
N CYS A 38 3.40 1.64 5.38
CA CYS A 38 3.07 2.97 4.88
C CYS A 38 2.40 3.87 5.94
N SER A 39 2.64 3.61 7.22
CA SER A 39 1.94 4.31 8.31
C SER A 39 2.14 5.82 8.22
N ASN A 40 3.38 6.28 7.99
CA ASN A 40 3.64 7.72 7.89
C ASN A 40 2.94 8.34 6.67
N THR A 41 3.04 7.64 5.54
CA THR A 41 2.42 8.03 4.26
C THR A 41 0.91 8.16 4.39
N LEU A 42 0.24 7.21 5.06
CA LEU A 42 -1.21 7.24 5.24
C LEU A 42 -1.66 8.36 6.18
N ASN A 43 -0.83 8.76 7.15
CA ASN A 43 -1.16 9.81 8.12
C ASN A 43 -0.86 11.24 7.60
N GLU A 44 0.12 11.40 6.70
CA GLU A 44 0.53 12.73 6.20
C GLU A 44 -0.25 13.19 4.96
N VAL A 45 -0.90 12.27 4.23
CA VAL A 45 -1.68 12.61 3.03
C VAL A 45 -3.16 12.81 3.36
N PRO A 46 -3.90 13.58 2.52
CA PRO A 46 -5.35 13.66 2.63
C PRO A 46 -6.01 12.28 2.54
N ASP A 47 -7.10 12.07 3.28
CA ASP A 47 -7.82 10.79 3.34
C ASP A 47 -8.22 10.26 1.96
N GLU A 48 -8.60 11.14 1.02
CA GLU A 48 -8.91 10.76 -0.35
C GLU A 48 -7.74 10.06 -1.06
N CYS A 49 -6.51 10.49 -0.79
CA CYS A 49 -5.31 9.93 -1.39
C CYS A 49 -4.91 8.63 -0.70
N ALA A 50 -5.08 8.54 0.62
CA ALA A 50 -4.91 7.29 1.36
C ALA A 50 -5.89 6.21 0.87
N HIS A 51 -7.16 6.57 0.68
CA HIS A 51 -8.19 5.65 0.17
C HIS A 51 -7.92 5.20 -1.27
N GLN A 52 -7.51 6.11 -2.16
CA GLN A 52 -7.10 5.74 -3.52
C GLN A 52 -5.91 4.77 -3.51
N PHE A 53 -4.93 5.01 -2.64
CA PHE A 53 -3.74 4.17 -2.51
C PHE A 53 -4.07 2.75 -2.03
N ILE A 54 -4.79 2.64 -0.92
CA ILE A 54 -5.21 1.33 -0.38
C ILE A 54 -6.10 0.62 -1.40
N GLY A 55 -7.08 1.31 -1.98
CA GLY A 55 -7.98 0.76 -2.98
C GLY A 55 -7.26 0.27 -4.23
N ALA A 56 -6.21 0.98 -4.67
CA ALA A 56 -5.38 0.55 -5.79
C ALA A 56 -4.64 -0.76 -5.51
N ILE A 57 -4.00 -0.88 -4.34
CA ILE A 57 -3.30 -2.10 -3.95
C ILE A 57 -4.26 -3.28 -3.80
N LEU A 58 -5.39 -3.09 -3.10
CA LEU A 58 -6.37 -4.17 -2.90
C LEU A 58 -7.02 -4.64 -4.19
N SER A 59 -7.19 -3.74 -5.16
CA SER A 59 -7.75 -4.08 -6.47
C SER A 59 -6.72 -4.64 -7.44
N GLY A 60 -5.44 -4.78 -7.02
CA GLY A 60 -4.34 -5.19 -7.91
C GLY A 60 -4.11 -4.21 -9.06
N ARG A 61 -4.50 -2.95 -8.90
CA ARG A 61 -4.28 -1.91 -9.91
C ARG A 61 -2.81 -1.59 -9.99
N THR A 62 -2.38 -1.27 -11.19
CA THR A 62 -1.02 -0.84 -11.52
C THR A 62 -1.08 0.56 -12.11
N VAL A 63 0.10 1.17 -12.24
CA VAL A 63 0.28 2.41 -13.00
C VAL A 63 -0.38 2.38 -14.39
N GLU A 64 -0.44 1.21 -15.04
CA GLU A 64 -0.95 1.06 -16.40
C GLU A 64 -2.48 0.86 -16.48
N THR A 65 -3.12 0.34 -15.44
CA THR A 65 -4.50 -0.13 -15.52
C THR A 65 -5.52 0.88 -15.01
N ASN A 66 -5.22 1.57 -13.90
CA ASN A 66 -6.04 2.68 -13.44
C ASN A 66 -5.24 3.46 -12.37
N PRO A 67 -4.44 4.44 -12.78
CA PRO A 67 -3.51 5.10 -11.88
C PRO A 67 -4.26 5.89 -10.81
N ILE A 68 -3.71 5.88 -9.60
CA ILE A 68 -4.03 6.90 -8.59
C ILE A 68 -3.87 8.27 -9.27
N THR A 69 -4.77 9.20 -8.98
CA THR A 69 -4.72 10.52 -9.61
C THR A 69 -3.32 11.16 -9.45
N SER A 70 -2.84 11.88 -10.48
CA SER A 70 -1.52 12.51 -10.45
C SER A 70 -1.31 13.35 -9.19
N HIS A 71 -2.35 14.08 -8.77
CA HIS A 71 -2.35 14.85 -7.52
C HIS A 71 -2.03 13.99 -6.29
N CYS A 72 -2.72 12.86 -6.13
CA CYS A 72 -2.47 11.96 -5.01
C CYS A 72 -1.13 11.23 -5.11
N CYS A 73 -0.68 10.85 -6.32
CA CYS A 73 0.64 10.26 -6.49
C CYS A 73 1.76 11.21 -6.07
N ILE A 74 1.67 12.50 -6.40
CA ILE A 74 2.64 13.50 -5.94
C ILE A 74 2.65 13.54 -4.41
N LYS A 75 1.48 13.71 -3.77
CA LYS A 75 1.38 13.78 -2.30
C LYS A 75 1.95 12.53 -1.62
N LEU A 76 1.57 11.34 -2.07
CA LEU A 76 2.07 10.07 -1.54
C LEU A 76 3.59 9.92 -1.71
N ALA A 77 4.12 10.27 -2.89
CA ALA A 77 5.55 10.15 -3.17
C ALA A 77 6.41 11.16 -2.41
N CYS A 78 5.84 12.31 -2.06
CA CYS A 78 6.56 13.35 -1.34
C CYS A 78 6.76 13.07 0.16
N VAL A 79 6.03 12.11 0.74
CA VAL A 79 6.25 11.67 2.13
C VAL A 79 7.60 10.92 2.29
N ARG A 80 8.10 10.29 1.21
CA ARG A 80 9.43 9.62 1.17
C ARG A 80 9.65 8.55 2.24
N GLU A 81 8.60 7.90 2.71
CA GLU A 81 8.68 6.76 3.61
C GLU A 81 9.34 5.55 2.91
N TRP A 82 10.52 5.16 3.38
CA TRP A 82 11.32 4.12 2.71
C TRP A 82 10.62 2.75 2.69
N SER A 83 9.92 2.39 3.76
CA SER A 83 9.15 1.14 3.86
C SER A 83 7.96 1.09 2.90
N CYS A 84 7.42 2.24 2.50
CA CYS A 84 6.27 2.32 1.59
C CYS A 84 6.67 2.36 0.10
N LYS A 85 7.94 2.64 -0.17
CA LYS A 85 8.46 2.95 -1.52
C LYS A 85 8.12 1.90 -2.57
N ASP A 86 8.22 0.62 -2.24
CA ASP A 86 7.99 -0.46 -3.21
C ASP A 86 6.50 -0.61 -3.54
N LEU A 87 5.63 -0.50 -2.54
CA LEU A 87 4.18 -0.49 -2.74
C LEU A 87 3.76 0.72 -3.59
N LEU A 88 4.33 1.89 -3.30
CA LEU A 88 4.02 3.11 -4.01
C LEU A 88 4.46 3.06 -5.48
N ARG A 89 5.64 2.51 -5.78
CA ARG A 89 6.12 2.33 -7.15
C ARG A 89 5.24 1.43 -8.02
N GLY A 90 4.49 0.51 -7.41
CA GLY A 90 3.57 -0.36 -8.15
C GLY A 90 2.33 0.36 -8.68
N VAL A 91 1.93 1.45 -8.03
CA VAL A 91 0.64 2.13 -8.28
C VAL A 91 0.77 3.59 -8.69
N CYS A 92 1.94 4.19 -8.50
CA CYS A 92 2.25 5.57 -8.85
C CYS A 92 3.57 5.70 -9.60
N LEU A 93 3.59 6.65 -10.54
CA LEU A 93 4.83 7.13 -11.13
C LEU A 93 5.56 8.06 -10.15
N PRO A 94 6.90 8.07 -10.15
CA PRO A 94 7.66 9.02 -9.38
C PRO A 94 7.35 10.45 -9.84
N PRO A 95 7.23 11.41 -8.91
CA PRO A 95 7.01 12.81 -9.26
C PRO A 95 8.26 13.39 -9.93
N GLU A 96 8.06 14.36 -10.81
CA GLU A 96 9.15 15.12 -11.42
C GLU A 96 9.84 15.99 -10.37
N VAL A 97 11.10 16.35 -10.65
CA VAL A 97 11.91 17.19 -9.76
C VAL A 97 11.20 18.53 -9.52
N GLY A 98 10.98 18.88 -8.25
CA GLY A 98 10.36 20.15 -7.84
C GLY A 98 8.83 20.10 -7.65
N GLN A 99 8.18 18.96 -7.88
CA GLN A 99 6.72 18.82 -7.64
C GLN A 99 6.36 18.64 -6.15
N CYS A 100 7.33 18.26 -5.32
CA CYS A 100 7.10 18.16 -3.88
C CYS A 100 7.10 19.54 -3.23
N PRO A 101 6.07 19.89 -2.44
CA PRO A 101 6.11 21.10 -1.65
C PRO A 101 7.32 21.07 -0.71
N PRO A 102 7.94 22.24 -0.41
CA PRO A 102 8.96 22.30 0.61
C PRO A 102 8.39 21.80 1.94
N PRO A 103 9.19 21.13 2.79
CA PRO A 103 8.74 20.75 4.12
C PRO A 103 8.27 22.01 4.84
N VAL A 104 7.11 21.93 5.48
CA VAL A 104 6.59 23.02 6.30
C VAL A 104 7.53 23.15 7.50
N VAL A 105 8.49 24.08 7.40
CA VAL A 105 9.29 24.48 8.54
C VAL A 105 8.35 25.31 9.39
N GLU A 106 7.72 24.70 10.40
CA GLU A 106 7.04 25.49 11.41
C GLU A 106 8.07 26.48 11.97
N PRO A 107 7.77 27.80 11.97
CA PRO A 107 8.66 28.75 12.59
C PRO A 107 8.78 28.34 14.04
N VAL A 108 9.97 27.87 14.44
CA VAL A 108 10.33 27.74 15.84
C VAL A 108 10.00 29.10 16.43
N SER A 109 8.95 29.16 17.25
CA SER A 109 8.61 30.38 17.98
C SER A 109 9.85 30.72 18.78
N ALA A 110 10.62 31.67 18.25
CA ALA A 110 11.61 32.39 19.01
C ALA A 110 10.82 33.14 20.08
N VAL A 111 10.52 32.44 21.19
CA VAL A 111 10.39 33.07 22.50
C VAL A 111 11.77 33.62 22.81
N GLY A 112 12.05 34.76 22.21
CA GLY A 112 13.11 35.66 22.61
C GLY A 112 12.51 36.78 23.44
N ARG A 113 13.30 37.20 24.45
CA ARG A 113 13.16 38.38 25.33
C ARG A 113 12.34 38.12 26.60
N HIS A 114 12.72 38.59 27.78
CA HIS A 114 13.78 39.53 28.24
C HIS A 114 13.76 39.51 29.78
N HIS A 115 14.89 39.89 30.43
CA HIS A 115 15.03 40.52 31.78
C HIS A 115 14.22 39.92 32.95
N ASP A 116 14.82 39.43 34.04
CA ASP A 116 15.85 40.04 34.91
C ASP A 116 16.80 39.00 35.54
#